data_AF-A0A4Y5SN88-F1
#
_entry.id   AF-A0A4Y5SN88-F1
#
_cell.length_a   1.000
_cell.length_b   1.000
_cell.length_c   1.000
_cell.angle_alpha   90.00
_cell.angle_beta   90.00
_cell.angle_gamma   90.00
#
_symmetry.space_group_name_H-M   'P 1'
#
loop_
_entity.id
_entity.type
_entity.pdbx_description
1 polymer ?
#
loop_
_entity_poly.entity_id
_entity_poly.type
_entity_poly.pdbx_seq_one_letter_code
_entity_poly.pdbx_strand_id
1 'polypeptide(L)' 'MEKLKSTLLQKRLEVVKKRKELLALEEARLVRMARQKKAAASQLAKVKKEKVAIALEEAKLIRVLKQSGYPAV' A
#
# COMPACT_ATOMS: atom_id res chain seq x y z
N MET A 1 3.34 25.95 -9.67
CA MET A 1 2.31 25.01 -9.14
C MET A 1 2.67 23.54 -9.30
N GLU A 2 3.34 23.11 -10.38
CA GLU A 2 3.68 21.69 -10.62
C GLU A 2 4.60 21.07 -9.57
N LYS A 3 5.63 21.79 -9.10
CA LYS A 3 6.53 21.31 -8.04
C LYS A 3 5.78 20.93 -6.76
N LEU A 4 4.81 21.76 -6.33
CA LEU A 4 4.01 21.51 -5.12
C LEU A 4 3.13 20.25 -5.25
N LYS A 5 2.52 20.04 -6.44
CA LYS A 5 1.72 18.84 -6.73
C LYS A 5 2.59 17.58 -6.74
N SER A 6 3.80 17.64 -7.30
CA SER A 6 4.78 16.55 -7.29
C SER A 6 5.20 16.18 -5.85
N THR A 7 5.48 17.17 -4.99
CA THR A 7 5.82 16.93 -3.58
C THR A 7 4.68 16.28 -2.81
N LEU A 8 3.41 16.65 -3.06
CA LEU A 8 2.26 16.04 -2.41
C LEU A 8 2.06 14.58 -2.83
N LEU A 9 2.23 14.27 -4.12
CA LEU A 9 2.15 12.90 -4.63
C LEU A 9 3.27 12.01 -4.06
N GLN A 10 4.48 12.55 -3.90
CA GLN A 10 5.59 11.85 -3.24
C GLN A 10 5.29 11.53 -1.77
N LYS A 11 4.80 12.52 -1.00
CA LYS A 11 4.37 12.31 0.39
C LYS A 11 3.26 11.26 0.49
N ARG A 12 2.29 11.27 -0.43
CA ARG A 12 1.23 10.26 -0.46
C ARG A 12 1.79 8.87 -0.76
N LEU A 13 2.75 8.75 -1.68
CA LEU A 13 3.43 7.50 -1.96
C LEU A 13 4.17 6.95 -0.73
N GLU A 14 4.85 7.79 0.05
CA GLU A 14 5.49 7.39 1.30
C GLU A 14 4.50 6.85 2.32
N VAL A 15 3.35 7.51 2.49
CA VAL A 15 2.27 7.03 3.38
C VAL A 15 1.74 5.68 2.93
N VAL A 16 1.52 5.49 1.62
CA VAL A 16 1.04 4.23 1.05
C VAL A 16 2.05 3.10 1.28
N LYS A 17 3.36 3.36 1.11
CA LYS A 17 4.43 2.40 1.41
C LYS A 17 4.45 1.99 2.89
N LYS A 18 4.39 2.96 3.81
CA LYS A 18 4.33 2.68 5.26
C LYS A 18 3.10 1.84 5.62
N ARG A 19 1.93 2.15 5.06
CA ARG A 19 0.71 1.35 5.30
C ARG A 19 0.86 -0.08 4.79
N LYS A 20 1.49 -0.27 3.62
CA LYS A 20 1.76 -1.60 3.06
C LYS A 20 2.66 -2.45 3.97
N GLU A 21 3.68 -1.84 4.56
CA GLU A 21 4.56 -2.48 5.54
C GLU A 21 3.79 -2.90 6.80
N LEU A 22 2.97 -2.01 7.36
CA LEU A 22 2.14 -2.32 8.53
C LEU A 22 1.17 -3.49 8.26
N LEU A 23 0.53 -3.51 7.09
CA LEU A 23 -0.36 -4.61 6.71
C LEU A 23 0.40 -5.93 6.53
N ALA A 24 1.66 -5.91 6.08
CA ALA A 24 2.49 -7.11 5.99
C ALA A 24 2.82 -7.68 7.37
N LEU A 25 3.14 -6.82 8.34
CA LEU A 25 3.38 -7.22 9.73
C LEU A 25 2.12 -7.79 10.38
N GLU A 26 0.96 -7.14 10.16
CA GLU A 26 -0.32 -7.60 10.69
C GLU A 26 -0.74 -8.94 10.06
N GLU A 27 -0.55 -9.12 8.75
CA GLU A 27 -0.77 -10.41 8.09
C GLU A 27 0.09 -11.51 8.73
N ALA A 28 1.39 -11.26 8.92
CA ALA A 28 2.29 -12.22 9.54
C ALA A 28 1.85 -12.58 10.96
N ARG A 29 1.37 -11.60 11.75
CA ARG A 29 0.80 -11.83 13.08
C ARG A 29 -0.43 -12.72 13.03
N LEU A 30 -1.38 -12.41 12.13
CA LEU A 30 -2.63 -13.17 11.97
C LEU A 30 -2.39 -14.58 11.45
N VAL A 31 -1.43 -14.78 10.55
CA VAL A 31 -1.01 -16.12 10.09
C VAL A 31 -0.49 -16.96 11.27
N ARG A 32 0.35 -16.39 12.15
CA ARG A 32 0.82 -17.08 13.36
C ARG A 32 -0.35 -17.44 14.28
N MET A 33 -1.29 -16.52 14.49
CA MET A 33 -2.48 -16.78 15.33
C MET A 33 -3.40 -17.86 14.73
N ALA A 34 -3.64 -17.82 13.42
CA ALA A 34 -4.45 -18.82 12.73
C ALA A 34 -3.83 -20.23 12.83
N ARG A 35 -2.50 -20.34 12.73
CA ARG A 35 -1.77 -21.61 12.96
C ARG A 35 -1.94 -22.14 14.39
N GLN A 36 -2.07 -21.24 15.38
CA GLN A 36 -2.37 -21.59 16.78
C GLN A 36 -3.86 -21.91 17.02
N LYS A 37 -4.64 -22.19 15.95
CA LYS A 37 -6.09 -22.45 15.99
C LYS A 37 -6.91 -21.33 16.65
N LYS A 38 -6.38 -20.11 16.73
CA LYS A 38 -7.13 -18.94 17.19
C LYS A 38 -8.04 -18.43 16.09
N ALA A 39 -9.16 -17.81 16.45
CA ALA A 39 -10.11 -17.20 15.52
C ALA A 39 -9.52 -15.93 14.87
N ALA A 40 -8.63 -16.11 13.89
CA ALA A 40 -7.94 -15.04 13.16
C ALA A 40 -8.19 -15.09 11.63
N ALA A 41 -8.86 -16.13 11.13
CA ALA A 41 -9.06 -16.33 9.69
C ALA A 41 -9.88 -15.21 9.02
N SER A 42 -10.93 -14.73 9.70
CA SER A 42 -11.78 -13.63 9.21
C SER A 42 -11.01 -12.31 9.14
N GLN A 43 -10.17 -12.01 10.13
CA GLN A 43 -9.30 -10.84 10.15
C GLN A 43 -8.21 -10.94 9.07
N LEU A 44 -7.62 -12.13 8.89
CA LEU A 44 -6.61 -12.39 7.86
C LEU A 44 -7.16 -12.12 6.45
N ALA A 45 -8.40 -12.55 6.18
CA ALA A 45 -9.06 -12.30 4.91
C ALA A 45 -9.28 -10.78 4.64
N LYS A 46 -9.62 -10.01 5.69
CA LYS A 46 -9.76 -8.55 5.57
C LYS A 46 -8.42 -7.88 5.25
N VAL A 47 -7.36 -8.24 5.98
CA VAL A 47 -6.01 -7.70 5.76
C VAL A 47 -5.49 -8.01 4.35
N LYS A 48 -5.74 -9.23 3.84
CA LYS A 48 -5.37 -9.59 2.46
C LYS A 48 -6.07 -8.72 1.41
N LYS A 49 -7.37 -8.45 1.58
CA LYS A 49 -8.11 -7.55 0.67
C LYS A 49 -7.55 -6.13 0.70
N GLU A 50 -7.23 -5.63 1.89
CA GLU A 50 -6.67 -4.29 2.06
C GLU A 50 -5.28 -4.15 1.42
N LYS A 51 -4.41 -5.18 1.55
CA LYS A 51 -3.10 -5.19 0.88
C LYS A 51 -3.20 -5.05 -0.64
N VAL A 52 -4.18 -5.71 -1.26
CA VAL A 52 -4.41 -5.61 -2.71
C VAL A 52 -4.83 -4.18 -3.07
N ALA A 53 -5.75 -3.59 -2.31
CA ALA A 53 -6.19 -2.22 -2.54
C ALA A 53 -5.02 -1.21 -2.42
N ILE A 54 -4.17 -1.36 -1.40
CA ILE A 54 -2.98 -0.50 -1.20
C ILE A 54 -1.96 -0.69 -2.33
N ALA A 55 -1.74 -1.92 -2.79
CA ALA A 55 -0.83 -2.17 -3.92
C ALA A 55 -1.33 -1.51 -5.22
N LEU A 56 -2.64 -1.50 -5.46
CA LEU A 56 -3.23 -0.80 -6.60
C LEU A 56 -3.12 0.72 -6.47
N GLU A 57 -3.28 1.28 -5.27
CA GLU A 57 -3.07 2.70 -5.01
C GLU A 57 -1.61 3.10 -5.26
N GLU A 58 -0.66 2.31 -4.76
CA GLU A 58 0.78 2.51 -4.98
C GLU A 58 1.10 2.53 -6.49
N ALA A 59 0.61 1.55 -7.24
CA ALA A 59 0.83 1.45 -8.68
C ALA A 59 0.27 2.67 -9.44
N LYS A 60 -0.92 3.16 -9.06
CA LYS A 60 -1.51 4.38 -9.63
C LYS A 60 -0.66 5.61 -9.35
N LEU A 61 -0.19 5.78 -8.11
CA LEU A 61 0.65 6.92 -7.74
C LEU A 61 1.99 6.90 -8.50
N ILE A 62 2.63 5.74 -8.61
CA ILE A 62 3.86 5.58 -9.38
C ILE A 62 3.62 5.91 -10.86
N ARG A 63 2.50 5.45 -11.45
CA ARG A 63 2.16 5.75 -12.84
C ARG A 63 2.01 7.26 -13.07
N VAL A 64 1.26 7.94 -12.20
CA VAL A 64 1.06 9.40 -12.30
C VAL A 64 2.38 10.14 -12.11
N LEU A 65 3.20 9.74 -11.14
CA LEU A 65 4.52 10.34 -10.92
C LEU A 65 5.43 10.20 -12.14
N LYS A 66 5.46 9.01 -12.78
CA LYS A 66 6.20 8.78 -14.03
C LYS A 66 5.69 9.66 -15.17
N GLN A 67 4.37 9.78 -15.32
CA GLN A 67 3.75 10.64 -16.34
C GLN A 67 4.00 12.13 -16.10
N SER A 68 4.14 12.55 -14.84
CA SER A 68 4.45 13.94 -14.50
C SER A 68 5.92 14.34 -14.69
N GLY A 69 6.81 13.35 -14.87
CA GLY A 69 8.27 13.54 -14.85
C GLY A 69 8.97 13.60 -16.21
N TYR A 70 8.32 13.31 -17.33
CA TYR A 70 8.96 13.39 -18.65
C TYR A 70 7.92 13.54 -19.78
N PRO A 71 8.16 14.41 -20.78
CA PRO A 71 7.42 14.37 -22.03
C PRO A 71 7.84 13.11 -22.78
N ALA A 72 6.90 12.42 -23.43
CA ALA A 72 7.26 11.46 -24.45
C ALA A 72 7.82 12.23 -25.66
N VAL A 73 9.12 12.53 -25.67
CA VAL A 73 9.90 12.94 -26.85
C VAL A 73 11.28 12.29 -26.74
#